data_AF-A0A699S4T5-F1
#
_entry.id   AF-A0A699S4T5-F1
#
_cell.length_a   1.000
_cell.length_b   1.000
_cell.length_c   1.000
_cell.angle_alpha   90.00
_cell.angle_beta   90.00
_cell.angle_gamma   90.00
#
_symmetry.space_group_name_H-M   'P 1'
#
loop_
_entity.id
_entity.type
_entity.pdbx_description
1 polymer ?
#
loop_
_entity_poly.entity_id
_entity_poly.type
_entity_poly.pdbx_seq_one_letter_code
_entity_poly.pdbx_strand_id
1 'polypeptide(L)'
;MDSCNSVDTPMVDRLKLDEDPLGIPVDQTRFRSMVGSLMYLTASRPDLVFVVCMCARYQASPTKKHLEALKQVFWCLRGTINWGFWYPKDTTMALTAYADADHAGCQDTQRSTSESAQFIGNKLVS
;
A
#
# COMPACT_ATOMS: atom_id res chain seq x y z
N MET A 1 -1.80 9.46 -20.83
CA MET A 1 -1.55 8.15 -20.15
C MET A 1 -2.69 7.23 -20.57
N ASP A 2 -2.85 7.00 -21.87
CA ASP A 2 -4.17 6.63 -22.40
C ASP A 2 -4.30 5.13 -22.71
N SER A 3 -3.18 4.41 -22.80
CA SER A 3 -3.11 2.96 -22.96
C SER A 3 -2.30 2.33 -21.82
N CYS A 4 -2.97 1.87 -20.77
CA CYS A 4 -2.32 1.03 -19.75
C CYS A 4 -3.32 -0.02 -19.28
N ASN A 5 -2.92 -1.28 -19.42
CA ASN A 5 -3.69 -2.44 -19.04
C ASN A 5 -3.85 -2.45 -17.51
N SER A 6 -5.07 -2.70 -17.03
CA SER A 6 -5.33 -2.82 -15.60
C SER A 6 -4.62 -4.06 -15.04
N VAL A 7 -4.08 -3.93 -13.84
CA VAL A 7 -3.52 -5.04 -13.08
C VAL A 7 -4.46 -5.33 -11.92
N ASP A 8 -4.83 -6.59 -11.70
CA ASP A 8 -5.83 -6.97 -10.69
C ASP A 8 -5.31 -6.87 -9.24
N THR A 9 -3.98 -6.87 -9.06
CA THR A 9 -3.36 -6.84 -7.73
C THR A 9 -2.40 -5.65 -7.61
N PRO A 10 -2.52 -4.83 -6.55
CA PRO A 10 -1.68 -3.63 -6.38
C PRO A 10 -0.21 -3.96 -6.17
N MET A 11 0.10 -5.16 -5.67
CA MET A 11 1.46 -5.65 -5.47
C MET A 11 1.47 -7.18 -5.61
N VAL A 12 2.49 -7.74 -6.26
CA VAL A 12 2.64 -9.21 -6.36
C VAL A 12 2.92 -9.77 -4.96
N ASP A 13 2.33 -10.93 -4.63
CA ASP A 13 2.32 -11.62 -3.32
C ASP A 13 3.71 -11.89 -2.69
N ARG A 14 4.80 -11.51 -3.38
CA ARG A 14 6.20 -11.64 -2.93
C ARG A 14 7.13 -10.56 -3.48
N LEU A 15 6.61 -9.41 -3.93
CA LEU A 15 7.47 -8.31 -4.35
C LEU A 15 8.11 -7.70 -3.10
N LYS A 16 9.23 -8.28 -2.67
CA LYS A 16 10.12 -7.67 -1.69
C LYS A 16 10.73 -6.46 -2.37
N LEU A 17 10.15 -5.29 -2.13
CA LEU A 17 10.89 -4.05 -2.32
C LEU A 17 12.07 -4.13 -1.36
N ASP A 18 13.26 -4.04 -1.91
CA ASP A 18 14.54 -4.11 -1.23
C ASP A 18 15.33 -2.82 -1.49
N GLU A 19 16.25 -2.49 -0.58
CA GLU A 19 17.19 -1.43 -0.88
C GLU A 19 18.05 -1.82 -2.08
N ASP A 20 17.98 -1.02 -3.15
CA ASP A 20 18.78 -1.20 -4.36
C ASP A 20 19.83 -0.08 -4.46
N PRO A 21 20.98 -0.20 -3.78
CA PRO A 21 22.02 0.83 -3.78
C PRO A 21 22.66 1.06 -5.15
N LEU A 22 22.53 0.10 -6.08
CA LEU A 22 23.00 0.21 -7.47
C LEU A 22 21.87 0.63 -8.44
N GLY A 23 20.65 0.79 -7.94
CA GLY A 23 19.48 1.13 -8.71
C GLY A 23 19.58 2.55 -9.27
N ILE A 24 18.95 2.77 -10.43
CA ILE A 24 18.90 4.11 -11.02
C ILE A 24 18.04 5.00 -10.11
N PRO A 25 18.59 6.10 -9.56
CA PRO A 25 17.86 6.97 -8.65
C PRO A 25 16.71 7.68 -9.37
N VAL A 26 15.63 7.90 -8.65
CA VAL A 26 14.45 8.65 -9.11
C VAL A 26 14.36 9.97 -8.33
N ASP A 27 13.74 10.98 -8.94
CA ASP A 27 13.47 12.25 -8.25
C ASP A 27 12.62 12.01 -6.98
N GLN A 28 13.23 12.34 -5.83
CA GLN A 28 12.64 12.17 -4.51
C GLN A 28 11.37 13.00 -4.33
N THR A 29 11.33 14.21 -4.87
CA THR A 29 10.20 15.13 -4.70
C THR A 29 8.97 14.57 -5.38
N ARG A 30 9.12 14.14 -6.63
CA ARG A 30 8.05 13.49 -7.38
C ARG A 30 7.60 12.20 -6.73
N PHE A 31 8.54 11.36 -6.29
CA PHE A 31 8.22 10.09 -5.62
C PHE A 31 7.41 10.31 -4.34
N ARG A 32 7.84 11.22 -3.47
CA ARG A 32 7.12 11.60 -2.25
C ARG A 32 5.73 12.14 -2.54
N SER A 33 5.58 12.95 -3.58
CA SER A 33 4.27 13.47 -3.99
C SER A 33 3.30 12.34 -4.41
N MET A 34 3.79 11.32 -5.12
CA MET A 34 2.98 10.16 -5.52
C MET A 34 2.62 9.26 -4.33
N VAL A 35 3.54 9.04 -3.39
CA VAL A 35 3.25 8.28 -2.16
C VAL A 35 2.24 9.05 -1.30
N GLY A 36 2.41 10.36 -1.16
CA GLY A 36 1.50 11.20 -0.37
C GLY A 36 0.07 11.23 -0.93
N SER A 37 -0.09 11.26 -2.26
CA SER A 37 -1.42 11.18 -2.87
C SER A 37 -2.09 9.82 -2.66
N LEU A 38 -1.31 8.73 -2.65
CA LEU A 38 -1.83 7.41 -2.33
C LEU A 38 -2.16 7.24 -0.85
N MET A 39 -1.40 7.85 0.07
CA MET A 39 -1.72 7.87 1.51
C MET A 39 -3.07 8.55 1.79
N TYR A 40 -3.51 9.48 0.94
CA TYR A 40 -4.87 10.03 1.07
C TYR A 40 -5.94 8.99 0.70
N LEU A 41 -5.68 8.16 -0.31
CA LEU A 41 -6.61 7.13 -0.77
C LEU A 41 -6.73 5.94 0.18
N THR A 42 -5.75 5.67 1.03
CA THR A 42 -5.82 4.54 1.98
C THR A 42 -7.00 4.65 2.95
N ALA A 43 -7.51 5.86 3.21
CA ALA A 43 -8.70 6.07 4.03
C ALA A 43 -10.00 5.51 3.41
N SER A 44 -10.10 5.46 2.08
CA SER A 44 -11.25 4.90 1.37
C SER A 44 -10.97 3.52 0.76
N ARG A 45 -9.69 3.18 0.63
CA ARG A 45 -9.18 1.94 0.02
C ARG A 45 -8.17 1.27 0.96
N PRO A 46 -8.64 0.61 2.04
CA PRO A 46 -7.76 -0.08 2.99
C PRO A 46 -6.95 -1.21 2.35
N ASP A 47 -7.39 -1.74 1.20
CA ASP A 47 -6.65 -2.70 0.37
C ASP A 47 -5.26 -2.19 -0.09
N LEU A 48 -5.04 -0.88 -0.05
CA LEU A 48 -3.79 -0.25 -0.47
C LEU A 48 -2.83 0.08 0.68
N VAL A 49 -3.30 0.02 1.94
CA VAL A 49 -2.53 0.47 3.12
C VAL A 49 -1.16 -0.19 3.16
N PHE A 50 -1.11 -1.51 3.02
CA PHE A 50 0.13 -2.27 3.06
C PHE A 50 1.13 -1.79 1.99
N VAL A 51 0.69 -1.70 0.73
CA VAL A 51 1.56 -1.37 -0.40
C VAL A 51 2.07 0.06 -0.32
N VAL A 52 1.22 1.00 0.09
CA VAL A 52 1.59 2.41 0.27
C VAL A 52 2.57 2.58 1.43
N CYS A 53 2.32 1.92 2.56
CA CYS A 53 3.23 1.91 3.70
C CYS A 53 4.61 1.33 3.35
N MET A 54 4.66 0.26 2.55
CA MET A 54 5.92 -0.29 2.05
C MET A 54 6.66 0.69 1.14
N CYS A 55 5.97 1.32 0.18
CA CYS A 55 6.57 2.32 -0.70
C CYS A 55 7.10 3.56 0.06
N ALA A 56 6.43 3.96 1.14
CA ALA A 56 6.84 5.10 1.95
C ALA A 56 8.19 4.92 2.64
N ARG A 57 8.64 3.68 2.87
CA ARG A 57 9.95 3.38 3.47
C ARG A 57 11.11 3.87 2.61
N TYR A 58 10.96 3.83 1.29
CA TYR A 58 12.01 4.16 0.32
C TYR A 58 11.97 5.63 -0.15
N GLN A 59 11.20 6.49 0.53
CA GLN A 59 11.06 7.91 0.16
C GLN A 59 12.34 8.75 0.29
N ALA A 60 13.34 8.27 1.02
CA ALA A 60 14.64 8.92 1.18
C ALA A 60 15.57 8.66 0.00
N SER A 61 15.47 7.48 -0.62
CA SER A 61 16.35 7.00 -1.68
C SER A 61 15.58 6.13 -2.69
N PRO A 62 14.59 6.69 -3.41
CA PRO A 62 13.78 5.92 -4.33
C PRO A 62 14.57 5.55 -5.59
N THR A 63 14.33 4.35 -6.09
CA THR A 63 14.95 3.83 -7.32
C THR A 63 13.88 3.51 -8.37
N LYS A 64 14.29 3.22 -9.61
CA LYS A 64 13.35 2.85 -10.69
C LYS A 64 12.44 1.68 -10.33
N LYS A 65 12.94 0.66 -9.62
CA LYS A 65 12.14 -0.48 -9.15
C LYS A 65 10.98 -0.03 -8.25
N HIS A 66 11.29 0.85 -7.28
CA HIS A 66 10.27 1.44 -6.40
C HIS A 66 9.22 2.23 -7.18
N LEU A 67 9.65 2.98 -8.20
CA LEU A 67 8.74 3.73 -9.06
C LEU A 67 7.84 2.82 -9.90
N GLU A 68 8.34 1.69 -10.39
CA GLU A 68 7.55 0.71 -11.14
C GLU A 68 6.49 0.04 -10.26
N ALA A 69 6.83 -0.31 -9.02
CA ALA A 69 5.86 -0.81 -8.05
C ALA A 69 4.75 0.21 -7.77
N LEU A 70 5.11 1.49 -7.59
CA LEU A 70 4.13 2.57 -7.43
C LEU A 70 3.23 2.74 -8.66
N LYS A 71 3.78 2.64 -9.87
CA LYS A 71 2.97 2.70 -11.11
C LYS A 71 1.98 1.55 -11.20
N GLN A 72 2.35 0.36 -10.74
CA GLN A 72 1.43 -0.78 -10.68
C GLN A 72 0.23 -0.49 -9.76
N VAL A 73 0.45 0.16 -8.61
CA VAL A 73 -0.64 0.60 -7.73
C VAL A 73 -1.60 1.54 -8.46
N PHE A 74 -1.08 2.52 -9.20
CA PHE A 74 -1.92 3.41 -10.01
C PHE A 74 -2.70 2.67 -11.11
N TRP A 75 -2.14 1.63 -11.71
CA TRP A 75 -2.86 0.79 -12.68
C TRP A 75 -3.95 -0.05 -12.04
N CYS A 76 -3.71 -0.60 -10.85
CA CYS A 76 -4.72 -1.31 -10.07
C CYS A 76 -5.87 -0.37 -9.68
N LEU A 77 -5.55 0.85 -9.23
CA LEU A 77 -6.54 1.88 -8.94
C LEU A 77 -7.42 2.17 -10.16
N ARG A 78 -6.84 2.28 -11.36
CA ARG A 78 -7.59 2.49 -12.61
C ARG A 78 -8.53 1.32 -12.94
N GLY A 79 -8.11 0.08 -12.70
CA GLY A 79 -8.93 -1.12 -12.93
C GLY A 79 -10.06 -1.29 -11.91
N THR A 80 -9.89 -0.74 -10.70
CA THR A 80 -10.80 -0.95 -9.57
C THR A 80 -11.60 0.31 -9.20
N ILE A 81 -11.71 1.30 -10.09
CA ILE A 81 -12.47 2.55 -9.85
C ILE A 81 -13.93 2.25 -9.49
N ASN A 82 -14.54 1.25 -10.14
CA ASN A 82 -15.94 0.90 -9.94
C ASN A 82 -16.17 -0.02 -8.74
N TRP A 83 -15.13 -0.37 -7.99
CA TRP A 83 -15.22 -1.25 -6.83
C TRP A 83 -15.47 -0.42 -5.58
N GLY A 84 -16.53 -0.75 -4.84
CA GLY A 84 -16.88 -0.10 -3.59
C GLY A 84 -17.16 -1.11 -2.49
N PHE A 85 -16.87 -0.73 -1.24
CA PHE A 85 -17.26 -1.52 -0.08
C PHE A 85 -18.75 -1.34 0.19
N TRP A 86 -19.47 -2.46 0.30
CA TRP A 86 -20.87 -2.47 0.66
C TRP A 86 -21.05 -2.96 2.10
N TYR A 87 -21.68 -2.12 2.93
CA TYR A 87 -21.98 -2.41 4.33
C TYR A 87 -23.50 -2.61 4.48
N PRO A 88 -23.99 -3.83 4.77
CA PRO A 88 -25.40 -4.06 5.04
C PRO A 88 -25.81 -3.37 6.35
N LYS A 89 -27.00 -2.76 6.33
CA LYS A 89 -27.58 -2.01 7.45
C LYS A 89 -27.79 -2.87 8.70
N ASP A 90 -27.97 -4.19 8.53
CA ASP A 90 -28.39 -5.11 9.59
C ASP A 90 -27.22 -5.71 10.39
N THR A 91 -25.98 -5.22 10.17
CA THR A 91 -24.80 -5.72 10.87
C THR A 91 -24.64 -5.00 12.21
N THR A 92 -24.41 -5.76 13.30
CA THR A 92 -24.10 -5.20 14.62
C THR A 92 -22.83 -4.36 14.49
N MET A 93 -22.91 -3.06 14.80
CA MET A 93 -21.79 -2.12 14.72
C MET A 93 -20.82 -2.32 15.89
N ALA A 94 -20.16 -3.48 15.95
CA ALA A 94 -19.08 -3.75 16.89
C ALA A 94 -17.73 -3.47 16.22
N LEU A 95 -16.92 -2.59 16.81
CA LEU A 95 -15.55 -2.34 16.37
C LEU A 95 -14.62 -3.34 17.07
N THR A 96 -13.93 -4.18 16.30
CA THR A 96 -12.91 -5.11 16.79
C THR A 96 -11.56 -4.74 16.17
N ALA A 97 -10.55 -4.49 17.00
CA ALA A 97 -9.21 -4.18 16.51
C ALA A 97 -8.23 -5.26 16.96
N TYR A 98 -7.40 -5.71 16.02
CA TYR A 98 -6.26 -6.59 16.24
C TYR A 98 -4.99 -5.77 16.06
N ALA A 99 -3.97 -6.08 16.84
CA ALA A 99 -2.63 -5.52 16.68
C ALA A 99 -1.63 -6.67 16.78
N ASP A 100 -0.66 -6.67 15.87
CA ASP A 100 0.46 -7.59 15.86
C ASP A 100 1.76 -6.80 15.72
N ALA A 101 2.85 -7.38 16.20
CA ALA A 101 4.18 -6.80 16.04
C ALA A 101 5.20 -7.91 15.84
N ASP A 102 5.92 -7.85 14.72
CA ASP A 102 7.04 -8.73 14.48
C ASP A 102 8.36 -8.13 14.99
N HIS A 103 9.25 -8.98 15.46
CA HIS A 103 10.61 -8.57 15.81
C HIS A 103 11.51 -8.71 14.59
N ALA A 104 12.21 -7.63 14.22
CA ALA A 104 13.11 -7.58 13.07
C ALA A 104 12.47 -7.97 11.72
N GLY A 105 11.18 -7.66 11.50
CA GLY A 105 10.48 -7.97 10.25
C GLY A 105 11.00 -7.23 9.02
N CYS A 106 11.59 -6.05 9.19
CA CYS A 106 12.23 -5.35 8.07
C CYS A 106 13.60 -5.96 7.75
N GLN A 107 13.74 -6.60 6.57
CA GLN A 107 15.01 -7.22 6.17
C GLN A 107 16.17 -6.22 6.05
N ASP A 108 15.88 -5.00 5.59
CA ASP A 108 16.90 -3.97 5.35
C ASP A 108 17.40 -3.33 6.66
N THR A 109 16.49 -3.03 7.60
CA THR A 109 16.81 -2.23 8.79
C THR A 109 16.73 -3.01 10.11
N GLN A 110 16.25 -4.26 10.07
CA GLN A 110 15.93 -5.08 11.25
C GLN A 110 14.96 -4.40 12.24
N ARG A 111 14.24 -3.38 11.81
CA ARG A 111 13.20 -2.75 12.62
C ARG A 111 11.98 -3.65 12.72
N SER A 112 11.35 -3.62 13.89
CA SER A 112 10.03 -4.22 14.11
C SER A 112 8.98 -3.57 13.22
N THR A 113 8.09 -4.38 12.69
CA THR A 113 6.88 -3.95 11.98
C THR A 113 5.69 -4.16 12.90
N SER A 114 5.00 -3.08 13.23
CA SER A 114 3.69 -3.15 13.88
C SER A 114 2.60 -3.09 12.81
N GLU A 115 1.66 -4.02 12.87
CA GLU A 115 0.46 -4.03 12.02
C GLU A 115 -0.77 -3.98 12.92
N SER A 116 -1.82 -3.31 12.45
CA SER A 116 -3.12 -3.32 13.11
C SER A 116 -4.21 -3.52 12.08
N ALA A 117 -5.22 -4.33 12.42
CA ALA A 117 -6.38 -4.55 11.58
C ALA A 117 -7.65 -4.21 12.37
N GLN A 118 -8.47 -3.31 11.86
CA GLN A 118 -9.70 -2.86 12.49
C GLN A 118 -10.91 -3.34 11.67
N PHE A 119 -11.88 -3.95 12.35
CA PHE A 119 -13.08 -4.50 11.76
C PHE A 119 -14.32 -3.84 12.34
N ILE A 120 -15.27 -3.47 11.48
CA ILE A 120 -16.64 -3.15 11.87
C ILE A 120 -17.51 -4.37 11.54
N GLY A 121 -18.01 -5.05 12.57
CA GLY A 121 -18.57 -6.39 12.42
C GLY A 121 -17.52 -7.35 11.84
N ASN A 122 -17.82 -7.96 10.70
CA ASN A 122 -16.90 -8.87 10.00
C ASN A 122 -16.22 -8.22 8.77
N LYS A 123 -16.16 -6.89 8.70
CA LYS A 123 -15.61 -6.15 7.56
C LYS A 123 -14.38 -5.35 7.97
N LEU A 124 -13.26 -5.54 7.26
CA LEU A 124 -12.02 -4.80 7.47
C LEU A 124 -12.20 -3.34 7.03
N VAL A 125 -11.74 -2.42 7.88
CA VAL A 125 -11.85 -0.97 7.68
C VAL A 125 -10.49 -0.30 7.65
N SER A 126 -9.52 -0.79 8.43
CA SER A 126 -8.18 -0.25 8.51
C SER A 126 -7.17 -1.32 8.87
#